data_AF-A0A3Q3RHU5-F1
#
_entry.id   AF-A0A3Q3RHU5-F1
#
_cell.length_a   1.000
_cell.length_b   1.000
_cell.length_c   1.000
_cell.angle_alpha   90.00
_cell.angle_beta   90.00
_cell.angle_gamma   90.00
#
_symmetry.space_group_name_H-M   'P 1'
#
loop_
_entity.id
_entity.type
_entity.pdbx_description
1 polymer ?
#
loop_
_entity_poly.entity_id
_entity_poly.type
_entity_poly.pdbx_seq_one_letter_code
_entity_poly.pdbx_strand_id
1 'polypeptide(L)'
;VNMPNLMSHLKKVAEQKPQATYYNVDMIKYQVSAEGIQSTPLNLAVSWRGDATNTDLRIDYKYNIEAMAAPMPLYNIHFLVPVDGGKAKLQAMIPPATWNPEQQTIQWKISSLSHRSENGGVGALLGRFQMTEGPCKPTQLAVQFTSEGSTLSGCDIQLVGTGYRLSLVKKRFAAGQFEYQL
;
A
#
# COMPACT_ATOMS: atom_id res chain seq x y z
N VAL A 1 -9.35 18.93 -26.08
CA VAL A 1 -10.18 19.29 -24.91
C VAL A 1 -11.34 20.15 -25.37
N ASN A 2 -12.55 19.95 -24.85
CA ASN A 2 -13.69 20.83 -25.14
C ASN A 2 -13.57 22.10 -24.27
N MET A 3 -13.07 23.19 -24.87
CA MET A 3 -12.77 24.43 -24.16
C MET A 3 -14.00 25.12 -23.54
N PRO A 4 -15.15 25.24 -24.22
CA PRO A 4 -16.38 25.76 -23.60
C PRO A 4 -16.77 25.04 -22.30
N ASN A 5 -16.77 23.71 -22.32
CA ASN A 5 -17.13 22.91 -21.14
C ASN A 5 -16.11 23.09 -20.01
N LEU A 6 -14.81 23.12 -20.34
CA LEU A 6 -13.75 23.35 -19.37
C LEU A 6 -13.90 24.72 -18.69
N MET A 7 -14.15 25.78 -19.45
CA MET A 7 -14.35 27.13 -18.91
C MET A 7 -15.56 27.20 -17.97
N SER A 8 -16.69 26.61 -18.39
CA SER A 8 -17.90 26.55 -17.55
C SER A 8 -17.65 25.79 -16.25
N HIS A 9 -16.96 24.65 -16.32
CA HIS A 9 -16.61 23.86 -15.15
C HIS A 9 -15.69 24.63 -14.19
N LEU A 10 -14.60 25.21 -14.70
CA LEU A 10 -13.65 25.98 -13.88
C LEU A 10 -14.31 27.19 -13.22
N LYS A 11 -15.19 27.90 -13.94
CA LYS A 11 -15.97 29.00 -13.36
C LYS A 11 -16.81 28.54 -12.16
N LYS A 12 -17.55 27.44 -12.32
CA LYS A 12 -18.38 26.88 -11.25
C LYS A 12 -17.56 26.45 -10.03
N VAL A 13 -16.40 25.80 -10.23
CA VAL A 13 -15.55 25.36 -9.13
C VAL A 13 -14.88 26.56 -8.44
N ALA A 14 -14.48 27.59 -9.18
CA ALA A 14 -13.90 28.81 -8.63
C ALA A 14 -14.90 29.59 -7.78
N GLU A 15 -16.17 29.69 -8.21
CA GLU A 15 -17.25 30.29 -7.41
C GLU A 15 -17.50 29.54 -6.09
N GLN A 16 -17.38 28.20 -6.11
CA GLN A 16 -17.53 27.37 -4.91
C GLN A 16 -16.33 27.43 -3.97
N LYS A 17 -15.11 27.62 -4.50
CA LYS A 17 -13.85 27.57 -3.75
C LYS A 17 -12.93 28.75 -4.14
N PRO A 18 -13.33 30.01 -3.85
CA PRO A 18 -12.63 31.18 -4.37
C PRO A 18 -11.21 31.38 -3.83
N GLN A 19 -10.87 30.74 -2.71
CA GLN A 19 -9.55 30.83 -2.07
C GLN A 19 -8.61 29.67 -2.46
N ALA A 20 -9.04 28.78 -3.38
CA ALA A 20 -8.20 27.67 -3.81
C ALA A 20 -7.05 28.15 -4.71
N THR A 21 -5.84 27.64 -4.46
CA THR A 21 -4.66 27.97 -5.26
C THR A 21 -4.56 27.17 -6.56
N TYR A 22 -5.33 26.08 -6.68
CA TYR A 22 -5.44 25.26 -7.89
C TYR A 22 -6.80 24.55 -7.93
N TYR A 23 -7.25 24.23 -9.15
CA TYR A 23 -8.49 23.48 -9.41
C TYR A 23 -8.15 22.17 -10.14
N ASN A 24 -8.44 21.04 -9.52
CA ASN A 24 -8.20 19.72 -10.11
C ASN A 24 -9.36 19.34 -11.04
N VAL A 25 -9.04 18.80 -12.21
CA VAL A 25 -10.01 18.28 -13.19
C VAL A 25 -9.63 16.84 -13.54
N ASP A 26 -10.56 15.91 -13.34
CA ASP A 26 -10.37 14.51 -13.71
C ASP A 26 -10.44 14.36 -15.24
N MET A 27 -9.35 13.92 -15.86
CA MET A 27 -9.25 13.80 -17.32
C MET A 27 -9.42 12.37 -17.81
N ILE A 28 -8.80 11.40 -17.14
CA ILE A 28 -8.78 9.99 -17.54
C ILE A 28 -8.89 9.12 -16.29
N LYS A 29 -9.75 8.10 -16.38
CA LYS A 29 -9.72 6.93 -15.49
C LYS A 29 -9.29 5.74 -16.33
N TYR A 30 -8.34 4.97 -15.83
CA TYR A 30 -7.77 3.84 -16.56
C TYR A 30 -7.47 2.68 -15.61
N GLN A 31 -7.29 1.50 -16.18
CA GLN A 31 -6.78 0.32 -15.51
C GLN A 31 -5.47 -0.08 -16.16
N VAL A 32 -4.54 -0.61 -15.35
CA VAL A 32 -3.25 -1.09 -15.81
C VAL A 32 -3.32 -2.61 -15.87
N SER A 33 -2.90 -3.21 -16.98
CA SER A 33 -2.77 -4.66 -17.06
C SER A 33 -1.71 -5.13 -16.07
N ALA A 34 -1.96 -6.25 -15.38
CA ALA A 34 -1.06 -6.79 -14.38
C ALA A 34 -0.79 -8.28 -14.65
N GLU A 35 0.48 -8.68 -14.59
CA GLU A 35 0.98 -10.04 -14.83
C GLU A 35 1.29 -10.74 -13.50
N GLY A 36 0.29 -10.76 -12.61
CA GLY A 36 0.41 -11.38 -11.29
C GLY A 36 1.50 -10.72 -10.42
N ILE A 37 2.32 -11.57 -9.77
CA ILE A 37 3.30 -11.14 -8.76
C ILE A 37 4.44 -10.27 -9.32
N GLN A 38 4.67 -10.29 -10.64
CA GLN A 38 5.70 -9.44 -11.25
C GLN A 38 5.26 -7.97 -11.32
N SER A 39 3.95 -7.71 -11.35
CA SER A 39 3.40 -6.35 -11.37
C SER A 39 3.12 -5.79 -9.98
N THR A 40 3.39 -6.55 -8.90
CA THR A 40 3.19 -6.08 -7.52
C THR A 40 4.47 -5.47 -6.97
N PRO A 41 4.47 -4.21 -6.47
CA PRO A 41 5.67 -3.55 -5.97
C PRO A 41 6.16 -4.09 -4.62
N LEU A 42 5.30 -4.80 -3.90
CA LEU A 42 5.61 -5.49 -2.66
C LEU A 42 5.04 -6.91 -2.72
N ASN A 43 5.92 -7.89 -2.84
CA ASN A 43 5.55 -9.29 -2.86
C ASN A 43 5.42 -9.78 -1.42
N LEU A 44 4.38 -10.57 -1.14
CA LEU A 44 4.04 -11.05 0.20
C LEU A 44 3.87 -12.56 0.19
N ALA A 45 4.28 -13.20 1.27
CA ALA A 45 3.91 -14.57 1.60
C ALA A 45 3.56 -14.64 3.09
N VAL A 46 2.39 -15.18 3.41
CA VAL A 46 1.91 -15.29 4.79
C VAL A 46 1.78 -16.75 5.15
N SER A 47 2.20 -17.12 6.36
CA SER A 47 1.98 -18.46 6.89
C SER A 47 1.59 -18.39 8.37
N TRP A 48 0.67 -19.28 8.74
CA TRP A 48 0.25 -19.50 10.11
C TRP A 48 0.58 -20.94 10.47
N ARG A 49 1.17 -21.15 11.64
CA ARG A 49 1.47 -22.48 12.18
C ARG A 49 1.13 -22.48 13.65
N GLY A 50 0.67 -23.59 14.19
CA GLY A 50 0.33 -23.64 15.60
C GLY A 50 -0.47 -24.86 15.97
N ASP A 51 -0.79 -24.93 17.26
CA ASP A 51 -1.69 -25.90 17.85
C ASP A 51 -2.90 -25.17 18.46
N ALA A 52 -3.68 -25.87 19.30
CA ALA A 52 -4.86 -25.30 19.95
C ALA A 52 -4.56 -24.14 20.92
N THR A 53 -3.31 -23.96 21.33
CA THR A 53 -2.90 -23.04 22.39
C THR A 53 -1.86 -22.02 21.96
N ASN A 54 -1.00 -22.34 20.99
CA ASN A 54 0.03 -21.45 20.49
C ASN A 54 -0.07 -21.29 18.98
N THR A 55 0.06 -20.06 18.51
CA THR A 55 0.01 -19.71 17.08
C THR A 55 1.16 -18.80 16.72
N ASP A 56 1.88 -19.19 15.68
CA ASP A 56 2.96 -18.47 15.03
C ASP A 56 2.49 -17.92 13.68
N LEU A 57 2.56 -16.59 13.54
CA LEU A 57 2.38 -15.85 12.30
C LEU A 57 3.76 -15.51 11.72
N ARG A 58 3.94 -15.77 10.43
CA ARG A 58 5.09 -15.30 9.65
C ARG A 58 4.62 -14.61 8.38
N ILE A 59 5.10 -13.39 8.15
CA ILE A 59 4.89 -12.62 6.92
C ILE A 59 6.27 -12.37 6.31
N ASP A 60 6.56 -12.99 5.17
CA ASP A 60 7.72 -12.66 4.37
C ASP A 60 7.32 -11.58 3.35
N TYR A 61 8.18 -10.56 3.19
CA TYR A 61 7.97 -9.49 2.23
C TYR A 61 9.22 -9.26 1.38
N LYS A 62 9.01 -8.86 0.12
CA LYS A 62 10.08 -8.53 -0.82
C LYS A 62 9.70 -7.32 -1.67
N TYR A 63 10.54 -6.28 -1.62
CA TYR A 63 10.49 -5.18 -2.57
C TYR A 63 10.72 -5.70 -3.99
N ASN A 64 9.79 -5.39 -4.89
CA ASN A 64 9.90 -5.75 -6.30
C ASN A 64 10.28 -4.50 -7.13
N ILE A 65 11.54 -4.47 -7.55
CA ILE A 65 12.10 -3.36 -8.32
C ILE A 65 11.53 -3.28 -9.75
N GLU A 66 11.09 -4.41 -10.31
CA GLU A 66 10.66 -4.54 -11.71
C GLU A 66 9.20 -4.14 -11.91
N ALA A 67 8.41 -4.03 -10.84
CA ALA A 67 7.00 -3.66 -10.90
C ALA A 67 6.75 -2.17 -11.22
N MET A 68 7.80 -1.35 -11.28
CA MET A 68 7.71 0.09 -11.48
C MET A 68 8.51 0.51 -12.72
N ALA A 69 8.01 1.50 -13.45
CA ALA A 69 8.73 2.02 -14.62
C ALA A 69 10.09 2.66 -14.25
N ALA A 70 10.15 3.30 -13.08
CA ALA A 70 11.38 3.75 -12.45
C ALA A 70 11.38 3.28 -10.98
N PRO A 71 12.43 2.61 -10.50
CA PRO A 71 12.54 2.17 -9.11
C PRO A 71 12.42 3.32 -8.11
N MET A 72 11.37 3.30 -7.28
CA MET A 72 11.18 4.25 -6.18
C MET A 72 10.93 3.53 -4.86
N PRO A 73 11.34 4.11 -3.71
CA PRO A 73 11.03 3.54 -2.42
C PRO A 73 9.52 3.51 -2.15
N LEU A 74 9.08 2.46 -1.45
CA LEU A 74 7.77 2.44 -0.79
C LEU A 74 7.91 3.12 0.57
N TYR A 75 6.90 3.89 0.98
CA TYR A 75 6.87 4.63 2.23
C TYR A 75 5.65 4.27 3.06
N ASN A 76 5.75 4.51 4.37
CA ASN A 76 4.66 4.34 5.34
C ASN A 76 3.98 2.97 5.20
N ILE A 77 4.80 1.92 5.14
CA ILE A 77 4.31 0.57 4.92
C ILE A 77 3.73 0.06 6.23
N HIS A 78 2.43 -0.19 6.24
CA HIS A 78 1.70 -0.69 7.40
C HIS A 78 1.21 -2.10 7.11
N PHE A 79 1.63 -3.06 7.93
CA PHE A 79 1.10 -4.42 7.93
C PHE A 79 0.13 -4.52 9.10
N LEU A 80 -1.10 -4.94 8.84
CA LEU A 80 -2.13 -5.13 9.85
C LEU A 80 -2.71 -6.53 9.72
N VAL A 81 -2.71 -7.29 10.81
CA VAL A 81 -3.27 -8.64 10.84
C VAL A 81 -4.20 -8.78 12.03
N PRO A 82 -5.50 -9.06 11.80
CA PRO A 82 -6.40 -9.52 12.86
C PRO A 82 -6.00 -10.91 13.33
N VAL A 83 -6.03 -11.18 14.63
CA VAL A 83 -5.83 -12.51 15.19
C VAL A 83 -7.21 -12.99 15.65
N ASP A 84 -7.82 -13.86 14.84
CA ASP A 84 -9.16 -14.39 15.09
C ASP A 84 -9.08 -15.79 15.74
N GLY A 85 -10.09 -16.17 16.51
CA GLY A 85 -10.11 -17.41 17.30
C GLY A 85 -10.18 -17.20 18.82
N GLY A 86 -10.68 -16.04 19.26
CA GLY A 86 -10.85 -15.68 20.67
C GLY A 86 -9.70 -14.83 21.21
N LYS A 87 -9.66 -14.61 22.54
CA LYS A 87 -8.62 -13.74 23.13
C LYS A 87 -7.24 -14.35 22.99
N ALA A 88 -6.32 -13.58 22.42
CA ALA A 88 -4.91 -13.92 22.30
C ALA A 88 -4.05 -13.06 23.25
N LYS A 89 -3.03 -13.70 23.83
CA LYS A 89 -1.94 -13.03 24.53
C LYS A 89 -0.69 -13.07 23.66
N LEU A 90 -0.20 -11.90 23.26
CA LEU A 90 1.06 -11.79 22.53
C LEU A 90 2.22 -12.29 23.41
N GLN A 91 3.00 -13.25 22.90
CA GLN A 91 4.20 -13.77 23.55
C GLN A 91 5.49 -13.19 22.97
N ALA A 92 5.58 -13.06 21.65
CA ALA A 92 6.75 -12.52 20.98
C ALA A 92 6.37 -11.81 19.67
N MET A 93 7.15 -10.80 19.30
CA MET A 93 7.04 -10.10 18.02
C MET A 93 8.43 -9.66 17.55
N ILE A 94 8.76 -9.97 16.29
CA ILE A 94 10.05 -9.62 15.69
C ILE A 94 9.81 -9.20 14.25
N PRO A 95 10.20 -7.99 13.81
CA PRO A 95 10.67 -6.87 14.63
C PRO A 95 9.58 -6.35 15.59
N PRO A 96 9.88 -5.37 16.47
CA PRO A 96 8.88 -4.76 17.35
C PRO A 96 7.63 -4.31 16.58
N ALA A 97 6.46 -4.63 17.13
CA ALA A 97 5.14 -4.35 16.58
C ALA A 97 4.28 -3.62 17.61
N THR A 98 3.08 -3.22 17.22
CA THR A 98 2.03 -2.77 18.12
C THR A 98 0.94 -3.84 18.18
N TRP A 99 0.58 -4.28 19.38
CA TRP A 99 -0.55 -5.19 19.61
C TRP A 99 -1.71 -4.44 20.23
N ASN A 100 -2.89 -4.53 19.60
CA ASN A 100 -4.14 -4.01 20.12
C ASN A 100 -4.99 -5.18 20.65
N PRO A 101 -5.08 -5.36 21.99
CA PRO A 101 -5.86 -6.44 22.59
C PRO A 101 -7.38 -6.23 22.48
N GLU A 102 -7.86 -5.01 22.31
CA GLU A 102 -9.31 -4.75 22.17
C GLU A 102 -9.80 -5.17 20.78
N GLN A 103 -9.02 -4.86 19.74
CA GLN A 103 -9.33 -5.24 18.37
C GLN A 103 -8.74 -6.59 17.96
N GLN A 104 -7.92 -7.21 18.83
CA GLN A 104 -7.13 -8.40 18.53
C GLN A 104 -6.32 -8.24 17.23
N THR A 105 -5.59 -7.13 17.08
CA THR A 105 -4.80 -6.85 15.87
C THR A 105 -3.34 -6.60 16.19
N ILE A 106 -2.45 -7.17 15.38
CA ILE A 106 -1.02 -6.84 15.39
C ILE A 106 -0.68 -5.94 14.20
N GLN A 107 0.17 -4.94 14.44
CA GLN A 107 0.60 -3.97 13.44
C GLN A 107 2.12 -3.80 13.40
N TRP A 108 2.71 -3.91 12.21
CA TRP A 108 4.08 -3.46 11.93
C TRP A 108 4.08 -2.23 11.03
N LYS A 109 5.06 -1.36 11.25
CA LYS A 109 5.28 -0.17 10.44
C LYS A 109 6.72 -0.12 9.96
N ILE A 110 6.91 0.00 8.65
CA ILE A 110 8.21 0.24 8.01
C ILE A 110 8.15 1.60 7.34
N SER A 111 9.04 2.51 7.73
CA SER A 111 9.03 3.89 7.24
C SER A 111 9.33 3.98 5.75
N SER A 112 10.32 3.20 5.28
CA SER A 112 10.70 3.12 3.88
C SER A 112 11.30 1.77 3.51
N LEU A 113 10.99 1.27 2.31
CA LEU A 113 11.54 0.04 1.73
C LEU A 113 11.96 0.26 0.28
N SER A 114 13.18 -0.15 -0.06
CA SER A 114 13.71 -0.12 -1.42
C SER A 114 14.79 -1.19 -1.60
N HIS A 115 15.34 -1.31 -2.82
CA HIS A 115 16.51 -2.16 -3.08
C HIS A 115 17.77 -1.79 -2.27
N ARG A 116 17.81 -0.59 -1.66
CA ARG A 116 18.93 -0.14 -0.80
C ARG A 116 18.69 -0.39 0.68
N SER A 117 17.49 -0.82 1.05
CA SER A 117 17.19 -1.22 2.42
C SER A 117 17.97 -2.48 2.79
N GLU A 118 18.01 -2.80 4.08
CA GLU A 118 18.63 -4.04 4.57
C GLU A 118 18.13 -5.25 3.78
N ASN A 119 19.04 -6.20 3.52
CA ASN A 119 18.80 -7.39 2.71
C ASN A 119 18.16 -7.12 1.33
N GLY A 120 18.42 -5.95 0.74
CA GLY A 120 17.89 -5.58 -0.58
C GLY A 120 16.38 -5.37 -0.60
N GLY A 121 15.78 -5.06 0.55
CA GLY A 121 14.33 -4.90 0.69
C GLY A 121 13.56 -6.22 0.88
N VAL A 122 14.26 -7.28 1.29
CA VAL A 122 13.67 -8.56 1.70
C VAL A 122 13.65 -8.64 3.23
N GLY A 123 12.54 -9.08 3.82
CA GLY A 123 12.47 -9.28 5.26
C GLY A 123 11.32 -10.16 5.69
N ALA A 124 11.22 -10.36 7.01
CA ALA A 124 10.19 -11.17 7.64
C ALA A 124 9.65 -10.49 8.90
N LEU A 125 8.36 -10.67 9.15
CA LEU A 125 7.65 -10.25 10.36
C LEU A 125 7.10 -11.50 11.04
N LEU A 126 7.35 -11.62 12.34
CA LEU A 126 7.03 -12.79 13.15
C LEU A 126 6.19 -12.35 14.35
N GLY A 127 5.07 -13.04 14.58
CA GLY A 127 4.25 -12.87 15.79
C GLY A 127 3.94 -14.23 16.40
N ARG A 128 4.09 -14.36 17.72
CA ARG A 128 3.69 -15.54 18.49
C ARG A 128 2.61 -15.18 19.48
N PHE A 129 1.52 -15.93 19.46
CA PHE A 129 0.31 -15.70 20.25
C PHE A 129 -0.01 -16.95 21.05
N GLN A 130 -0.37 -16.75 22.32
CA GLN A 130 -1.02 -17.76 23.14
C GLN A 130 -2.53 -17.54 23.07
N MET A 131 -3.26 -18.51 22.57
CA MET A 131 -4.72 -18.46 22.48
C MET A 131 -5.34 -18.93 23.79
N THR A 132 -6.36 -18.23 24.28
CA THR A 132 -7.08 -18.61 25.50
C THR A 132 -8.40 -19.32 25.23
N GLU A 133 -8.91 -19.25 24.00
CA GLU A 133 -10.26 -19.70 23.63
C GLU A 133 -10.26 -20.54 22.33
N GLY A 134 -9.34 -21.51 22.23
CA GLY A 134 -9.24 -22.43 21.11
C GLY A 134 -8.21 -22.02 20.04
N PRO A 135 -8.11 -22.76 18.93
CA PRO A 135 -7.11 -22.50 17.90
C PRO A 135 -7.37 -21.18 17.17
N CYS A 136 -6.30 -20.48 16.82
CA CYS A 136 -6.37 -19.31 15.95
C CYS A 136 -6.95 -19.70 14.58
N LYS A 137 -7.83 -18.86 14.05
CA LYS A 137 -8.27 -18.91 12.66
C LYS A 137 -7.37 -18.00 11.83
N PRO A 138 -6.73 -18.50 10.76
CA PRO A 138 -5.97 -17.65 9.89
C PRO A 138 -6.85 -16.55 9.27
N THR A 139 -6.34 -15.32 9.28
CA THR A 139 -7.03 -14.14 8.75
C THR A 139 -6.23 -13.54 7.59
N GLN A 140 -6.85 -12.55 6.93
CA GLN A 140 -6.19 -11.82 5.86
C GLN A 140 -5.24 -10.76 6.42
N LEU A 141 -4.06 -10.67 5.80
CA LEU A 141 -3.13 -9.57 5.98
C LEU A 141 -3.60 -8.38 5.14
N ALA A 142 -3.76 -7.22 5.77
CA ALA A 142 -3.93 -5.94 5.09
C ALA A 142 -2.61 -5.17 5.04
N VAL A 143 -2.21 -4.70 3.86
CA VAL A 143 -1.01 -3.86 3.68
C VAL A 143 -1.35 -2.52 3.05
N GLN A 144 -0.81 -1.45 3.63
CA GLN A 144 -0.87 -0.10 3.07
C GLN A 144 0.54 0.42 2.83
N PHE A 145 0.75 1.16 1.74
CA PHE A 145 1.98 1.90 1.47
C PHE A 145 1.73 2.99 0.43
N THR A 146 2.65 3.94 0.32
CA THR A 146 2.65 4.97 -0.73
C THR A 146 4.00 5.02 -1.44
N SER A 147 4.02 5.57 -2.66
CA SER A 147 5.23 5.85 -3.43
C SER A 147 5.01 7.11 -4.27
N GLU A 148 6.02 7.96 -4.33
CA GLU A 148 6.03 9.17 -5.17
C GLU A 148 7.23 9.14 -6.12
N GLY A 149 7.07 9.74 -7.31
CA GLY A 149 8.11 9.84 -8.34
C GLY A 149 8.03 8.81 -9.47
N SER A 150 7.12 7.83 -9.38
CA SER A 150 6.98 6.77 -10.40
C SER A 150 5.52 6.34 -10.61
N THR A 151 5.29 5.54 -11.64
CA THR A 151 4.01 4.87 -11.95
C THR A 151 4.24 3.37 -12.14
N LEU A 152 3.20 2.57 -11.88
CA LEU A 152 3.18 1.15 -12.23
C LEU A 152 2.95 0.95 -13.75
N SER A 153 2.27 1.90 -14.41
CA SER A 153 1.93 1.79 -15.84
C SER A 153 3.05 2.21 -16.80
N GLY A 154 4.04 2.96 -16.32
CA GLY A 154 5.02 3.64 -17.19
C GLY A 154 4.45 4.76 -18.04
N CYS A 155 3.15 5.08 -17.95
CA CYS A 155 2.56 6.15 -18.75
C CYS A 155 3.16 7.52 -18.39
N ASP A 156 3.23 8.37 -19.42
CA ASP A 156 3.58 9.78 -19.28
C ASP A 156 2.61 10.66 -20.06
N ILE A 157 2.71 11.97 -19.84
CA ILE A 157 1.89 12.97 -20.52
C ILE A 157 2.78 14.01 -21.23
N GLN A 158 2.38 14.36 -22.44
CA GLN A 158 3.01 15.43 -23.22
C GLN A 158 1.92 16.37 -23.73
N LEU A 159 2.26 17.65 -23.81
CA LEU A 159 1.40 18.65 -24.44
C LEU A 159 1.68 18.71 -25.94
N VAL A 160 0.63 18.91 -26.72
CA VAL A 160 0.70 19.18 -28.14
C VAL A 160 0.24 20.62 -28.38
N GLY A 161 1.03 21.39 -29.11
CA GLY A 161 0.82 22.83 -29.33
C GLY A 161 1.58 23.72 -28.35
N THR A 162 1.44 25.04 -28.51
CA THR A 162 2.30 26.04 -27.82
C THR A 162 1.58 26.90 -26.77
N GLY A 163 0.26 26.81 -26.68
CA GLY A 163 -0.54 27.68 -25.79
C GLY A 163 -0.49 27.33 -24.30
N TYR A 164 0.09 26.18 -23.94
CA TYR A 164 0.16 25.68 -22.57
C TYR A 164 1.53 25.09 -22.28
N ARG A 165 1.90 25.06 -21.00
CA ARG A 165 3.09 24.35 -20.51
C ARG A 165 2.73 23.51 -19.28
N LEU A 166 3.39 22.38 -19.11
CA LEU A 166 3.34 21.62 -17.87
C LEU A 166 4.30 22.26 -16.87
N SER A 167 3.78 22.73 -15.73
CA SER A 167 4.63 23.23 -14.63
C SER A 167 5.22 22.09 -13.80
N LEU A 168 4.46 21.00 -13.64
CA LEU A 168 4.84 19.83 -12.87
C LEU A 168 4.05 18.61 -13.36
N VAL A 169 4.73 17.46 -13.47
CA VAL A 169 4.10 16.15 -13.65
C VAL A 169 4.33 15.33 -12.38
N LYS A 170 3.32 15.25 -11.51
CA LYS A 170 3.39 14.46 -10.28
C LYS A 170 2.96 13.02 -10.52
N LYS A 171 3.88 12.08 -10.37
CA LYS A 171 3.64 10.62 -10.47
C LYS A 171 3.66 9.99 -9.08
N ARG A 172 2.66 9.17 -8.76
CA ARG A 172 2.55 8.46 -7.47
C ARG A 172 1.62 7.26 -7.59
N PHE A 173 1.81 6.29 -6.71
CA PHE A 173 0.89 5.18 -6.50
C PHE A 173 0.79 4.85 -5.00
N ALA A 174 -0.27 4.14 -4.62
CA ALA A 174 -0.49 3.69 -3.26
C ALA A 174 -1.17 2.32 -3.29
N ALA A 175 -0.98 1.55 -2.23
CA ALA A 175 -1.76 0.34 -2.02
C ALA A 175 -3.25 0.70 -1.84
N GLY A 176 -4.11 0.00 -2.59
CA GLY A 176 -5.55 -0.04 -2.35
C GLY A 176 -5.91 -1.12 -1.33
N GLN A 177 -6.86 -2.00 -1.66
CA GLN A 177 -7.10 -3.24 -0.94
C GLN A 177 -6.01 -4.25 -1.31
N PHE A 178 -4.91 -4.26 -0.55
CA PHE A 178 -3.82 -5.21 -0.73
C PHE A 178 -3.99 -6.32 0.32
N GLU A 179 -4.77 -7.34 -0.06
CA GLU A 179 -5.10 -8.49 0.77
C GLU A 179 -4.40 -9.74 0.28
N TYR A 180 -3.83 -10.50 1.21
CA TYR A 180 -3.34 -11.86 0.95
C TYR A 180 -4.31 -12.85 1.58
N GLN A 181 -4.89 -13.73 0.76
CA GLN A 181 -5.71 -14.86 1.20
C GLN A 181 -4.84 -16.14 1.19
N LEU A 182 -5.00 -16.96 2.23
CA LEU A 182 -4.38 -18.28 2.37
C LEU A 182 -5.15 -19.34 1.61
#